data_AF-A0A378ZV20-F1
#
_entry.id   AF-A0A378ZV20-F1
#
_cell.length_a   1.000
_cell.length_b   1.000
_cell.length_c   1.000
_cell.angle_alpha   90.00
_cell.angle_beta   90.00
_cell.angle_gamma   90.00
#
_symmetry.space_group_name_H-M   'P 1'
#
loop_
_entity.id
_entity.type
_entity.pdbx_description
1 polymer ?
#
loop_
_entity_poly.entity_id
_entity_poly.type
_entity_poly.pdbx_seq_one_letter_code
_entity_poly.pdbx_strand_id
1 'polypeptide(L)' 'MTKIFASLEAKNWAEADRIRDELSAMGIQLKDGKDAATGKRVTTWEVKR' A
#
# COMPACT_ATOMS: atom_id res chain seq x y z
N MET A 1 4.51 -9.33 1.74
CA MET A 1 5.06 -9.25 0.37
C MET A 1 3.91 -9.29 -0.62
N THR A 2 3.05 -8.27 -0.62
CA THR A 2 1.85 -8.22 -1.48
C THR A 2 1.74 -6.82 -2.06
N LYS A 3 1.48 -6.76 -3.37
CA LYS A 3 2.15 -5.87 -4.31
C LYS A 3 1.19 -4.81 -4.85
N ILE A 4 0.65 -3.93 -4.01
CA ILE A 4 -0.24 -2.81 -4.44
C ILE A 4 0.49 -1.81 -5.35
N PHE A 5 1.82 -1.72 -5.24
CA PHE A 5 2.65 -0.97 -6.18
C PHE A 5 2.40 -1.35 -7.64
N ALA A 6 2.14 -2.63 -7.93
CA ALA A 6 1.88 -3.08 -9.29
C ALA A 6 0.56 -2.51 -9.85
N SER A 7 -0.48 -2.38 -9.02
CA SER A 7 -1.76 -1.77 -9.42
C SER A 7 -1.65 -0.24 -9.58
N LEU A 8 -0.79 0.42 -8.78
CA LEU A 8 -0.47 1.84 -8.95
C LEU A 8 0.36 2.11 -10.23
N GLU A 9 1.31 1.23 -10.56
CA GLU A 9 2.08 1.30 -11.82
C GLU A 9 1.18 1.06 -13.05
N ALA A 10 0.16 0.21 -12.92
CA ALA A 10 -0.85 -0.03 -13.95
C ALA A 10 -1.92 1.07 -14.08
N LYS A 11 -1.84 2.18 -13.29
CA LYS A 11 -2.88 3.22 -13.18
C LYS A 11 -4.28 2.68 -12.80
N ASN A 12 -4.35 1.50 -12.21
CA ASN A 12 -5.60 0.90 -11.74
C ASN A 12 -5.95 1.40 -10.35
N TRP A 13 -6.35 2.68 -10.28
CA TRP A 13 -6.77 3.34 -9.04
C TRP A 13 -7.94 2.62 -8.35
N ALA A 14 -8.89 2.08 -9.13
CA ALA A 14 -10.04 1.36 -8.60
C ALA A 14 -9.64 0.07 -7.85
N GLU A 15 -8.61 -0.61 -8.33
CA GLU A 15 -8.13 -1.85 -7.72
C GLU A 15 -7.31 -1.55 -6.46
N ALA A 16 -6.47 -0.51 -6.52
CA ALA A 16 -5.77 -0.01 -5.34
C ALA A 16 -6.73 0.46 -4.24
N ASP A 17 -7.85 1.08 -4.61
CA ASP A 17 -8.88 1.54 -3.66
C ASP A 17 -9.63 0.37 -3.02
N ARG A 18 -10.02 -0.65 -3.79
CA ARG A 18 -10.61 -1.88 -3.22
C ARG A 18 -9.69 -2.55 -2.20
N ILE A 19 -8.40 -2.68 -2.55
CA ILE A 19 -7.43 -3.30 -1.65
C ILE A 19 -7.22 -2.41 -0.41
N ARG A 20 -7.28 -1.08 -0.55
CA ARG A 20 -7.21 -0.15 0.60
C ARG A 20 -8.37 -0.33 1.56
N ASP A 21 -9.58 -0.54 1.04
CA ASP A 21 -10.79 -0.74 1.84
C ASP A 21 -10.74 -2.08 2.59
N GLU A 22 -10.39 -3.17 1.90
CA GLU A 22 -10.20 -4.49 2.53
C GLU A 22 -9.14 -4.46 3.63
N LEU A 23 -8.01 -3.78 3.38
CA LEU A 23 -6.94 -3.67 4.37
C LEU A 23 -7.35 -2.79 5.56
N SER A 24 -8.10 -1.71 5.34
CA SER A 24 -8.66 -0.92 6.44
C SER A 24 -9.65 -1.73 7.27
N ALA A 25 -10.48 -2.57 6.64
CA ALA A 25 -11.40 -3.47 7.32
C ALA A 25 -10.68 -4.53 8.18
N MET A 26 -9.48 -4.94 7.77
CA MET A 26 -8.60 -5.82 8.55
C MET A 26 -7.81 -5.09 9.65
N GLY A 27 -7.97 -3.76 9.82
CA GLY A 27 -7.22 -2.96 10.78
C GLY A 27 -5.77 -2.67 10.36
N ILE A 28 -5.48 -2.75 9.06
CA ILE A 28 -4.16 -2.54 8.49
C ILE A 28 -4.05 -1.09 8.03
N GLN A 29 -3.04 -0.36 8.54
CA GLN A 29 -2.85 1.05 8.21
C GLN A 29 -1.78 1.22 7.12
N LEU A 30 -2.12 1.97 6.07
CA LEU A 30 -1.13 2.44 5.09
C LEU A 30 -0.30 3.55 5.71
N LYS A 31 1.01 3.42 5.57
CA LYS A 31 1.93 4.54 5.65
C LYS A 31 2.63 4.68 4.32
N ASP A 32 2.33 5.77 3.62
CA ASP A 32 3.21 6.24 2.56
C ASP A 32 4.44 6.85 3.21
N GLY A 33 5.60 6.40 2.75
CA GLY A 33 6.89 6.81 3.24
C GLY A 33 7.87 6.90 2.08
N LYS A 34 9.02 7.49 2.38
CA LYS A 34 10.17 7.42 1.50
C LYS A 34 11.15 6.44 2.14
N ASP A 35 11.51 5.41 1.40
CA ASP A 35 12.52 4.48 1.86
C ASP A 35 13.87 5.21 1.86
N ALA A 36 14.44 5.40 3.04
CA ALA A 36 15.68 6.16 3.21
C ALA A 36 16.88 5.46 2.57
N ALA A 37 16.82 4.14 2.40
CA ALA A 37 17.92 3.34 1.82
C ALA A 37 17.93 3.38 0.29
N THR A 38 16.76 3.41 -0.34
CA THR A 38 16.64 3.34 -1.81
C THR A 38 16.15 4.63 -2.47
N GLY A 39 15.68 5.60 -1.68
CA GLY A 39 15.09 6.85 -2.17
C GLY A 39 13.76 6.67 -2.90
N LYS A 40 13.23 5.44 -2.99
CA LYS A 40 11.97 5.12 -3.65
C LYS A 40 10.79 5.42 -2.74
N ARG A 41 9.66 5.82 -3.32
CA ARG A 41 8.40 5.92 -2.58
C ARG A 41 7.97 4.51 -2.21
N VAL A 42 7.85 4.25 -0.92
CA VAL A 42 7.36 2.98 -0.39
C VAL A 42 6.06 3.24 0.34
N THR A 43 5.02 2.51 -0.04
CA THR A 43 3.79 2.38 0.72
C THR A 43 3.89 1.10 1.55
N THR A 44 4.07 1.27 2.85
CA THR A 44 4.19 0.17 3.81
C THR A 44 2.86 0.00 4.53
N TRP A 45 2.52 -1.23 4.90
CA TRP A 45 1.26 -1.59 5.56
C TRP A 45 1.61 -2.14 6.93
N GLU A 46 1.18 -1.47 7.98
CA GLU A 46 1.35 -1.95 9.36
C GLU A 46 0.06 -2.64 9.80
N VAL A 47 0.14 -3.94 10.09
CA VAL A 47 -0.94 -4.70 10.72
C VAL A 47 -0.90 -4.39 12.21
N LYS A 48 -1.90 -3.68 12.73
CA LYS A 48 -2.13 -3.63 14.18
C LYS A 48 -2.73 -4.99 14.58
N ARG A 49 -1.91 -5.88 15.15
CA ARG A 49 -2.42 -7.08 15.85
C ARG A 49 -2.78 -6.75 17.29
#